data_AF-A0AAQ5YHZ5-F1
#
_entry.id   AF-A0AAQ5YHZ5-F1
#
_cell.length_a   1.000
_cell.length_b   1.000
_cell.length_c   1.000
_cell.angle_alpha   90.00
_cell.angle_beta   90.00
_cell.angle_gamma   90.00
#
_symmetry.space_group_name_H-M   'P 1'
#
loop_
_entity.id
_entity.type
_entity.pdbx_description
1 polymer ?
#
loop_
_entity_poly.entity_id
_entity_poly.type
_entity_poly.pdbx_seq_one_letter_code
_entity_poly.pdbx_strand_id
1 'polypeptide(L)'
;MSYPGYPPQTGGYPPQPGAYPPQPGAYPPQPGAYPPQAGGGYPPQPSGYPPQPGGYPPQAGGYPPQAGGYPQAPPQGSWGGGPAGGYPSIGLDNLSNPGYGGMPGGTMPQQQAPAMGYPGQPGQPMPGYPRAPSPNPSMPGYGGAPAPMPGYPKVPSPNPSMPAYGGGGAMPIAPPVNRGFRGTIKDYPGADPLKDVEVLRKAMKGFGTDEQAIIDLLGSRSNKQRVPMLRTFKTAYGKDLIKDLHSELSGDFRKLVMAMMKTPAEFDAYELNSAIKGAGTDEACLIEILSSRSNAEIKEINRIYKHAYKKSLEDAISGDTSGHFRRLLISLSQALYAAGENKLGTDESKFNAILCARSKPHLRAVFLEYQQMCGRDIEKSIGREMSGDLESGMLAVVKCIKNTPAYFAERLYKAMRGAGTKDRTLIRIMVSRSEVDMLDIRQEYVKNYGKSLYTHISGDTSGDYKKLLLKLCGGSD
;
A
#
# COMPACT_ATOMS: atom_id res chain seq x y z
N MET A 1 -47.49 54.22 42.13
CA MET A 1 -48.08 55.42 41.49
C MET A 1 -48.15 55.15 40.01
N SER A 2 -49.36 55.17 39.48
CA SER A 2 -49.73 54.80 38.11
C SER A 2 -49.64 56.00 37.17
N TYR A 3 -49.19 55.81 35.92
CA TYR A 3 -49.77 56.38 34.71
C TYR A 3 -49.53 55.40 33.53
N PRO A 4 -50.39 55.39 32.49
CA PRO A 4 -50.85 54.16 31.83
C PRO A 4 -50.48 53.99 30.35
N GLY A 5 -50.54 52.73 29.88
CA GLY A 5 -51.34 52.28 28.73
C GLY A 5 -50.93 52.69 27.30
N TYR A 6 -50.34 51.75 26.55
CA TYR A 6 -50.43 51.69 25.09
C TYR A 6 -51.00 50.31 24.66
N PRO A 7 -52.08 50.27 23.85
CA PRO A 7 -52.63 49.04 23.26
C PRO A 7 -51.96 48.65 21.91
N PRO A 8 -52.18 47.41 21.43
CA PRO A 8 -51.31 46.72 20.47
C PRO A 8 -51.61 46.95 18.98
N GLN A 9 -50.62 46.59 18.16
CA GLN A 9 -50.62 46.63 16.70
C GLN A 9 -51.70 45.75 16.06
N THR A 10 -52.40 46.32 15.07
CA THR A 10 -53.17 45.60 14.05
C THR A 10 -52.87 46.21 12.68
N GLY A 11 -52.03 45.56 11.90
CA GLY A 11 -51.85 45.84 10.48
C GLY A 11 -52.84 45.02 9.65
N GLY A 12 -53.61 45.69 8.79
CA GLY A 12 -54.58 45.04 7.90
C GLY A 12 -54.95 45.90 6.71
N TYR A 13 -55.37 45.19 5.65
CA TYR A 13 -55.92 45.59 4.34
C TYR A 13 -54.93 45.68 3.16
N PRO A 14 -55.36 45.39 1.92
CA PRO A 14 -55.80 44.08 1.39
C PRO A 14 -55.19 43.78 -0.02
N PRO A 15 -55.33 42.56 -0.59
CA PRO A 15 -54.82 42.27 -1.94
C PRO A 15 -55.82 42.66 -3.05
N GLN A 16 -55.31 43.19 -4.16
CA GLN A 16 -56.05 43.49 -5.39
C GLN A 16 -55.25 43.08 -6.65
N PRO A 17 -55.93 42.86 -7.81
CA PRO A 17 -55.71 41.70 -8.68
C PRO A 17 -55.22 42.07 -10.10
N GLY A 18 -54.93 41.06 -10.94
CA GLY A 18 -55.05 41.21 -12.40
C GLY A 18 -54.02 40.45 -13.23
N ALA A 19 -54.49 39.46 -13.99
CA ALA A 19 -53.74 38.55 -14.85
C ALA A 19 -53.61 39.04 -16.30
N TYR A 20 -52.57 38.61 -17.02
CA TYR A 20 -52.61 38.40 -18.48
C TYR A 20 -51.76 37.15 -18.90
N PRO A 21 -52.14 36.45 -19.99
CA PRO A 21 -51.83 35.04 -20.28
C PRO A 21 -50.63 34.82 -21.22
N PRO A 22 -50.15 33.57 -21.41
CA PRO A 22 -49.09 33.24 -22.36
C PRO A 22 -49.64 33.02 -23.79
N GLN A 23 -48.91 33.51 -24.80
CA GLN A 23 -49.19 33.26 -26.22
C GLN A 23 -47.90 32.90 -27.00
N PRO A 24 -48.03 32.17 -28.12
CA PRO A 24 -47.01 31.26 -28.68
C PRO A 24 -46.33 31.82 -29.94
N GLY A 25 -45.20 31.21 -30.37
CA GLY A 25 -44.59 31.55 -31.65
C GLY A 25 -43.50 30.57 -32.10
N ALA A 26 -43.89 29.68 -33.02
CA ALA A 26 -42.99 28.89 -33.86
C ALA A 26 -42.83 29.59 -35.22
N TYR A 27 -41.63 29.53 -35.81
CA TYR A 27 -41.35 29.81 -37.24
C TYR A 27 -40.03 29.09 -37.65
N PRO A 28 -39.76 28.85 -38.95
CA PRO A 28 -39.56 27.51 -39.51
C PRO A 28 -38.16 27.27 -40.13
N PRO A 29 -37.78 26.04 -40.55
CA PRO A 29 -36.56 25.80 -41.31
C PRO A 29 -36.80 25.61 -42.83
N GLN A 30 -35.95 26.19 -43.67
CA GLN A 30 -35.81 25.91 -45.12
C GLN A 30 -34.43 26.45 -45.64
N PRO A 31 -33.92 26.06 -46.84
CA PRO A 31 -33.53 24.72 -47.30
C PRO A 31 -32.13 24.69 -48.00
N GLY A 32 -31.51 23.52 -48.22
CA GLY A 32 -30.29 23.39 -49.04
C GLY A 32 -29.89 21.93 -49.30
N ALA A 33 -29.54 21.60 -50.55
CA ALA A 33 -29.74 20.30 -51.18
C ALA A 33 -28.44 19.61 -51.70
N TYR A 34 -28.39 18.26 -51.57
CA TYR A 34 -27.65 17.19 -52.30
C TYR A 34 -26.09 17.17 -52.41
N PRO A 35 -25.43 16.02 -52.67
CA PRO A 35 -25.71 14.61 -52.30
C PRO A 35 -24.45 13.85 -51.77
N PRO A 36 -24.56 12.64 -51.17
CA PRO A 36 -23.43 11.70 -51.07
C PRO A 36 -23.41 10.68 -52.21
N GLN A 37 -22.19 10.42 -52.71
CA GLN A 37 -21.84 9.52 -53.81
C GLN A 37 -22.10 8.04 -53.45
N ALA A 38 -22.60 7.29 -54.44
CA ALA A 38 -22.88 5.86 -54.35
C ALA A 38 -21.74 4.99 -54.93
N GLY A 39 -21.63 3.75 -54.43
CA GLY A 39 -20.97 2.60 -55.07
C GLY A 39 -20.03 1.86 -54.13
N GLY A 40 -20.10 0.54 -53.89
CA GLY A 40 -20.94 -0.54 -54.40
C GLY A 40 -20.36 -1.90 -53.95
N GLY A 41 -21.21 -2.94 -53.82
CA GLY A 41 -20.87 -4.39 -53.74
C GLY A 41 -20.10 -4.89 -52.51
N TYR A 42 -20.32 -6.05 -51.88
CA TYR A 42 -21.08 -7.28 -52.12
C TYR A 42 -21.45 -7.92 -50.74
N PRO A 43 -22.44 -8.82 -50.66
CA PRO A 43 -23.01 -9.37 -49.41
C PRO A 43 -22.16 -10.48 -48.76
N PRO A 44 -22.34 -10.77 -47.45
CA PRO A 44 -21.64 -11.86 -46.76
C PRO A 44 -22.14 -13.23 -47.23
N GLN A 45 -21.21 -14.14 -47.55
CA GLN A 45 -21.54 -15.52 -47.89
C GLN A 45 -21.97 -16.31 -46.63
N PRO A 46 -23.05 -17.12 -46.74
CA PRO A 46 -23.41 -18.12 -45.74
C PRO A 46 -22.64 -19.42 -46.03
N SER A 47 -22.07 -20.04 -45.00
CA SER A 47 -21.54 -21.40 -45.13
C SER A 47 -21.99 -22.23 -43.94
N GLY A 48 -23.22 -22.75 -44.07
CA GLY A 48 -23.68 -23.93 -43.37
C GLY A 48 -24.18 -24.93 -44.41
N TYR A 49 -23.64 -26.15 -44.36
CA TYR A 49 -24.20 -27.36 -44.96
C TYR A 49 -23.69 -28.56 -44.12
N PRO A 50 -24.39 -29.70 -44.11
CA PRO A 50 -25.06 -30.27 -42.94
C PRO A 50 -24.39 -31.57 -42.42
N PRO A 51 -24.77 -32.08 -41.22
CA PRO A 51 -24.26 -33.34 -40.71
C PRO A 51 -25.11 -34.52 -41.22
N GLN A 52 -24.47 -35.65 -41.57
CA GLN A 52 -25.13 -36.91 -41.97
C GLN A 52 -24.16 -38.11 -41.73
N PRO A 53 -24.64 -39.35 -41.61
CA PRO A 53 -24.73 -40.05 -40.30
C PRO A 53 -23.96 -41.38 -40.28
N GLY A 54 -23.71 -41.94 -39.09
CA GLY A 54 -23.18 -43.30 -38.94
C GLY A 54 -23.44 -43.85 -37.54
N GLY A 55 -24.17 -44.95 -37.46
CA GLY A 55 -24.80 -45.49 -36.26
C GLY A 55 -23.97 -46.45 -35.39
N TYR A 56 -24.57 -46.73 -34.23
CA TYR A 56 -24.27 -47.66 -33.12
C TYR A 56 -24.40 -49.18 -33.48
N PRO A 57 -24.21 -50.19 -32.56
CA PRO A 57 -23.39 -50.36 -31.33
C PRO A 57 -22.67 -51.78 -31.27
N PRO A 58 -22.57 -52.53 -30.13
CA PRO A 58 -21.37 -52.75 -29.31
C PRO A 58 -20.93 -54.24 -29.18
N GLN A 59 -19.86 -54.56 -28.44
CA GLN A 59 -19.85 -55.80 -27.63
C GLN A 59 -18.82 -55.81 -26.48
N ALA A 60 -19.24 -56.51 -25.43
CA ALA A 60 -18.73 -56.53 -24.07
C ALA A 60 -17.83 -57.73 -23.77
N GLY A 61 -17.13 -57.67 -22.63
CA GLY A 61 -16.53 -58.81 -21.93
C GLY A 61 -15.08 -58.53 -21.53
N GLY A 62 -14.64 -58.68 -20.29
CA GLY A 62 -15.28 -59.16 -19.07
C GLY A 62 -14.36 -58.85 -17.87
N TYR A 63 -14.96 -58.87 -16.68
CA TYR A 63 -14.30 -58.98 -15.37
C TYR A 63 -14.48 -60.44 -14.89
N PRO A 64 -13.92 -60.88 -13.74
CA PRO A 64 -12.65 -60.62 -13.03
C PRO A 64 -11.98 -62.01 -12.68
N PRO A 65 -11.23 -62.32 -11.57
CA PRO A 65 -11.48 -61.99 -10.16
C PRO A 65 -10.25 -61.58 -9.29
N GLN A 66 -10.60 -61.27 -8.05
CA GLN A 66 -9.88 -60.65 -6.92
C GLN A 66 -8.92 -61.54 -6.12
N ALA A 67 -8.21 -60.87 -5.21
CA ALA A 67 -7.87 -61.21 -3.80
C ALA A 67 -6.35 -61.17 -3.59
N GLY A 68 -5.75 -60.57 -2.56
CA GLY A 68 -6.18 -60.04 -1.26
C GLY A 68 -4.91 -60.05 -0.38
N GLY A 69 -4.76 -59.13 0.57
CA GLY A 69 -3.73 -59.24 1.61
C GLY A 69 -3.07 -57.91 2.06
N TYR A 70 -3.43 -57.46 3.25
CA TYR A 70 -2.55 -56.74 4.18
C TYR A 70 -2.27 -57.71 5.36
N PRO A 71 -1.29 -57.51 6.28
CA PRO A 71 -0.55 -56.27 6.60
C PRO A 71 0.96 -56.46 6.93
N GLN A 72 1.70 -55.37 7.23
CA GLN A 72 2.61 -55.27 8.39
C GLN A 72 3.01 -53.81 8.69
N ALA A 73 3.15 -53.48 9.97
CA ALA A 73 3.50 -52.17 10.53
C ALA A 73 5.02 -51.91 10.54
N PRO A 74 5.48 -50.64 10.55
CA PRO A 74 6.91 -50.31 10.48
C PRO A 74 7.56 -50.17 11.88
N PRO A 75 8.88 -50.41 12.02
CA PRO A 75 9.62 -50.08 13.24
C PRO A 75 10.00 -48.58 13.31
N GLN A 76 10.06 -48.06 14.54
CA GLN A 76 10.45 -46.70 14.90
C GLN A 76 11.96 -46.44 14.76
N GLY A 77 12.32 -45.23 14.32
CA GLY A 77 13.61 -44.60 14.66
C GLY A 77 14.17 -43.66 13.59
N SER A 78 14.44 -42.41 14.00
CA SER A 78 15.25 -41.38 13.31
C SER A 78 14.54 -40.50 12.27
N TRP A 79 14.20 -39.27 12.66
CA TRP A 79 13.96 -38.16 11.72
C TRP A 79 14.84 -36.97 12.08
N GLY A 80 15.92 -36.83 11.31
CA GLY A 80 16.65 -35.58 11.15
C GLY A 80 16.14 -34.80 9.93
N GLY A 81 16.22 -33.48 10.02
CA GLY A 81 16.40 -32.53 8.91
C GLY A 81 15.45 -32.59 7.72
N GLY A 82 14.34 -31.84 7.77
CA GLY A 82 13.53 -31.49 6.59
C GLY A 82 13.82 -30.06 6.09
N PRO A 83 13.99 -29.83 4.77
CA PRO A 83 14.28 -28.51 4.20
C PRO A 83 13.04 -27.61 4.02
N ALA A 84 13.33 -26.32 3.87
CA ALA A 84 12.40 -25.20 3.74
C ALA A 84 11.36 -25.37 2.60
N GLY A 85 10.08 -25.27 2.96
CA GLY A 85 8.95 -25.21 2.02
C GLY A 85 8.60 -23.77 1.64
N GLY A 86 8.73 -23.45 0.35
CA GLY A 86 8.23 -22.23 -0.28
C GLY A 86 6.73 -22.27 -0.53
N TYR A 87 6.11 -21.09 -0.52
CA TYR A 87 4.69 -20.89 -0.82
C TYR A 87 4.37 -21.15 -2.31
N PRO A 88 3.27 -21.86 -2.65
CA PRO A 88 2.78 -21.92 -4.01
C PRO A 88 1.94 -20.68 -4.35
N SER A 89 2.28 -20.03 -5.46
CA SER A 89 1.51 -18.98 -6.11
C SER A 89 0.35 -19.61 -6.88
N ILE A 90 -0.90 -19.29 -6.52
CA ILE A 90 -2.09 -19.74 -7.24
C ILE A 90 -2.38 -18.70 -8.33
N GLY A 91 -1.93 -19.01 -9.55
CA GLY A 91 -2.17 -18.23 -10.76
C GLY A 91 -3.63 -18.30 -11.21
N LEU A 92 -4.13 -17.16 -11.68
CA LEU A 92 -5.48 -16.96 -12.19
C LEU A 92 -5.33 -16.40 -13.62
N ASP A 93 -4.77 -17.21 -14.51
CA ASP A 93 -4.61 -16.87 -15.92
C ASP A 93 -5.26 -17.97 -16.76
N ASN A 94 -6.48 -17.69 -17.25
CA ASN A 94 -7.05 -18.44 -18.37
C ASN A 94 -7.94 -17.51 -19.22
N LEU A 95 -7.30 -16.88 -20.20
CA LEU A 95 -7.91 -16.51 -21.49
C LEU A 95 -6.87 -16.83 -22.57
N SER A 96 -7.14 -17.88 -23.36
CA SER A 96 -6.41 -18.33 -24.56
C SER A 96 -6.50 -17.25 -25.68
N ASN A 97 -5.66 -17.13 -26.72
CA ASN A 97 -4.98 -18.09 -27.61
C ASN A 97 -4.05 -17.29 -28.61
N PRO A 98 -3.47 -17.86 -29.71
CA PRO A 98 -2.15 -18.51 -29.84
C PRO A 98 -1.16 -17.80 -30.80
N GLY A 99 0.11 -18.21 -30.81
CA GLY A 99 0.97 -18.01 -31.99
C GLY A 99 2.47 -18.33 -31.83
N TYR A 100 2.90 -19.40 -32.51
CA TYR A 100 4.26 -19.76 -32.95
C TYR A 100 5.23 -20.54 -32.03
N GLY A 101 5.60 -21.74 -32.51
CA GLY A 101 6.49 -22.78 -31.93
C GLY A 101 7.97 -22.39 -31.86
N GLY A 102 8.79 -23.03 -31.00
CA GLY A 102 9.37 -24.38 -31.18
C GLY A 102 10.61 -24.26 -32.08
N MET A 103 11.87 -24.55 -31.71
CA MET A 103 12.45 -25.69 -30.98
C MET A 103 13.99 -25.42 -30.74
N PRO A 104 14.88 -26.34 -30.27
CA PRO A 104 15.68 -26.12 -29.07
C PRO A 104 17.23 -26.20 -29.21
N GLY A 105 17.92 -25.75 -28.15
CA GLY A 105 18.96 -26.48 -27.39
C GLY A 105 20.28 -26.89 -28.08
N GLY A 106 21.41 -26.36 -27.59
CA GLY A 106 22.75 -26.91 -27.81
C GLY A 106 23.78 -26.34 -26.83
N THR A 107 24.48 -27.22 -26.10
CA THR A 107 25.34 -26.96 -24.94
C THR A 107 26.85 -26.90 -25.26
N MET A 108 27.56 -25.99 -24.57
CA MET A 108 28.97 -26.06 -24.07
C MET A 108 30.15 -26.15 -25.09
N PRO A 109 31.44 -25.92 -24.70
CA PRO A 109 32.00 -25.25 -23.51
C PRO A 109 33.14 -24.22 -23.82
N GLN A 110 33.64 -23.66 -22.73
CA GLN A 110 34.69 -22.66 -22.52
C GLN A 110 36.13 -23.19 -22.78
N GLN A 111 37.01 -22.38 -23.40
CA GLN A 111 38.47 -22.58 -23.34
C GLN A 111 39.23 -21.23 -23.38
N GLN A 112 40.28 -21.16 -22.57
CA GLN A 112 41.10 -19.99 -22.22
C GLN A 112 42.36 -19.86 -23.10
N ALA A 113 42.77 -18.60 -23.29
CA ALA A 113 44.13 -18.06 -23.49
C ALA A 113 44.79 -18.18 -24.88
N PRO A 114 45.86 -17.39 -25.20
CA PRO A 114 46.39 -16.16 -24.58
C PRO A 114 46.61 -15.00 -25.59
N ALA A 115 47.05 -13.85 -25.07
CA ALA A 115 47.36 -12.62 -25.78
C ALA A 115 48.71 -12.62 -26.54
N MET A 116 48.78 -11.88 -27.66
CA MET A 116 50.00 -11.29 -28.24
C MET A 116 49.67 -9.93 -28.87
N GLY A 117 50.59 -8.97 -28.77
CA GLY A 117 50.37 -7.56 -29.13
C GLY A 117 51.24 -7.01 -30.27
N TYR A 118 50.94 -5.73 -30.59
CA TYR A 118 51.63 -4.70 -31.39
C TYR A 118 51.67 -4.84 -32.93
N PRO A 119 51.93 -3.77 -33.73
CA PRO A 119 51.86 -2.29 -33.51
C PRO A 119 51.26 -1.43 -34.70
N GLY A 120 50.84 -0.18 -34.42
CA GLY A 120 51.25 1.07 -35.14
C GLY A 120 50.58 1.60 -36.45
N GLN A 121 49.74 2.66 -36.33
CA GLN A 121 49.59 3.94 -37.13
C GLN A 121 49.33 3.94 -38.68
N PRO A 122 48.98 5.09 -39.37
CA PRO A 122 48.23 6.33 -39.04
C PRO A 122 47.21 6.86 -40.13
N GLY A 123 46.31 7.82 -39.78
CA GLY A 123 45.99 9.03 -40.61
C GLY A 123 44.73 9.16 -41.52
N GLN A 124 43.77 10.04 -41.10
CA GLN A 124 42.99 11.08 -41.88
C GLN A 124 41.85 10.66 -42.87
N PRO A 125 40.91 11.55 -43.35
CA PRO A 125 39.85 12.29 -42.62
C PRO A 125 38.45 12.47 -43.34
N MET A 126 37.47 13.11 -42.63
CA MET A 126 36.27 13.92 -43.06
C MET A 126 34.96 13.21 -43.52
N PRO A 127 33.74 13.87 -43.54
CA PRO A 127 33.35 15.27 -43.24
C PRO A 127 32.03 15.55 -42.42
N GLY A 128 32.04 16.68 -41.67
CA GLY A 128 31.11 17.85 -41.75
C GLY A 128 29.61 17.79 -41.38
N TYR A 129 29.18 18.64 -40.43
CA TYR A 129 27.88 19.38 -40.38
C TYR A 129 27.98 20.57 -39.38
N PRO A 130 27.12 21.62 -39.42
CA PRO A 130 27.54 23.02 -39.42
C PRO A 130 27.31 23.77 -38.10
N ARG A 131 28.00 24.91 -37.98
CA ARG A 131 28.17 25.76 -36.79
C ARG A 131 27.09 26.84 -36.69
N ALA A 132 26.62 27.14 -35.48
CA ALA A 132 25.78 28.29 -35.14
C ALA A 132 26.56 29.32 -34.28
N PRO A 133 26.18 30.61 -34.27
CA PRO A 133 27.09 31.74 -34.01
C PRO A 133 27.18 32.16 -32.53
N SER A 134 28.36 32.67 -32.15
CA SER A 134 28.64 33.32 -30.86
C SER A 134 28.08 34.74 -30.78
N PRO A 135 27.79 35.28 -29.57
CA PRO A 135 27.79 36.71 -29.36
C PRO A 135 28.84 37.17 -28.32
N ASN A 136 29.68 38.11 -28.79
CA ASN A 136 30.38 39.28 -28.22
C ASN A 136 30.77 39.44 -26.72
N PRO A 137 31.75 40.35 -26.44
CA PRO A 137 32.61 40.34 -25.25
C PRO A 137 32.14 41.18 -24.04
N SER A 138 32.92 41.02 -22.97
CA SER A 138 32.80 41.45 -21.57
C SER A 138 32.66 42.95 -21.28
N MET A 139 31.89 43.27 -20.22
CA MET A 139 31.88 44.55 -19.48
C MET A 139 32.29 44.36 -18.00
N PRO A 140 32.75 45.43 -17.30
CA PRO A 140 33.46 45.37 -16.03
C PRO A 140 32.53 45.38 -14.79
N GLY A 141 33.03 44.80 -13.70
CA GLY A 141 32.24 44.35 -12.56
C GLY A 141 31.80 45.38 -11.51
N TYR A 142 31.00 44.89 -10.56
CA TYR A 142 30.75 45.46 -9.24
C TYR A 142 30.42 44.33 -8.23
N GLY A 143 31.29 44.20 -7.22
CA GLY A 143 30.96 44.00 -5.80
C GLY A 143 30.21 42.76 -5.31
N GLY A 144 30.93 41.89 -4.58
CA GLY A 144 30.44 41.29 -3.33
C GLY A 144 29.96 39.82 -3.36
N ALA A 145 30.86 38.86 -3.15
CA ALA A 145 30.50 37.49 -2.76
C ALA A 145 30.49 37.36 -1.22
N PRO A 146 29.54 36.61 -0.61
CA PRO A 146 29.57 36.32 0.82
C PRO A 146 30.68 35.31 1.17
N ALA A 147 31.23 35.46 2.38
CA ALA A 147 32.40 34.72 2.88
C ALA A 147 32.22 33.18 2.88
N PRO A 148 33.30 32.40 2.65
CA PRO A 148 33.25 30.95 2.74
C PRO A 148 33.13 30.46 4.19
N MET A 149 32.26 29.49 4.41
CA MET A 149 32.12 28.78 5.70
C MET A 149 33.41 28.02 6.07
N PRO A 150 33.76 27.88 7.37
CA PRO A 150 34.95 27.15 7.80
C PRO A 150 34.87 25.67 7.41
N GLY A 151 35.92 25.17 6.76
CA GLY A 151 36.02 23.79 6.30
C GLY A 151 36.01 22.77 7.43
N TYR A 152 35.30 21.66 7.22
CA TYR A 152 35.37 20.48 8.08
C TYR A 152 36.81 19.94 8.17
N PRO A 153 37.27 19.49 9.36
CA PRO A 153 38.58 18.87 9.49
C PRO A 153 38.68 17.60 8.63
N LYS A 154 39.79 17.47 7.90
CA LYS A 154 40.16 16.23 7.20
C LYS A 154 40.29 15.08 8.20
N VAL A 155 39.52 14.02 8.00
CA VAL A 155 39.74 12.72 8.66
C VAL A 155 41.09 12.13 8.21
N PRO A 156 41.97 11.72 9.13
CA PRO A 156 43.18 10.99 8.77
C PRO A 156 42.87 9.57 8.31
N SER A 157 43.61 9.09 7.31
CA SER A 157 43.65 7.69 6.88
C SER A 157 44.05 6.77 8.06
N PRO A 158 43.65 5.47 8.04
CA PRO A 158 43.85 4.59 9.20
C PRO A 158 45.34 4.28 9.39
N ASN A 159 45.89 4.67 10.54
CA ASN A 159 47.23 4.28 10.97
C ASN A 159 47.12 2.99 11.81
N PRO A 160 47.82 1.88 11.47
CA PRO A 160 47.66 0.57 12.10
C PRO A 160 48.42 0.44 13.43
N SER A 161 48.22 1.37 14.36
CA SER A 161 48.95 1.39 15.63
C SER A 161 48.21 2.15 16.72
N MET A 162 47.19 1.54 17.34
CA MET A 162 46.79 1.89 18.70
C MET A 162 46.48 0.64 19.53
N PRO A 163 46.78 0.64 20.85
CA PRO A 163 46.65 -0.52 21.71
C PRO A 163 45.19 -0.82 22.04
N ALA A 164 44.86 -2.10 22.19
CA ALA A 164 43.57 -2.57 22.66
C ALA A 164 43.30 -2.02 24.07
N TYR A 165 42.43 -1.02 24.19
CA TYR A 165 41.88 -0.63 25.49
C TYR A 165 40.69 -1.54 25.81
N GLY A 166 40.97 -2.54 26.64
CA GLY A 166 39.96 -3.29 27.37
C GLY A 166 39.27 -2.36 28.36
N GLY A 167 37.95 -2.28 28.24
CA GLY A 167 37.07 -1.54 29.15
C GLY A 167 35.68 -2.14 29.03
N GLY A 168 35.48 -3.27 29.70
CA GLY A 168 34.24 -4.04 29.69
C GLY A 168 33.06 -3.21 30.19
N GLY A 169 32.08 -3.08 29.33
CA GLY A 169 30.77 -2.51 29.60
C GLY A 169 29.84 -2.87 28.44
N ALA A 170 29.72 -4.17 28.15
CA ALA A 170 28.70 -4.64 27.23
C ALA A 170 27.35 -4.19 27.78
N MET A 171 26.72 -3.23 27.11
CA MET A 171 25.30 -2.94 27.32
C MET A 171 24.58 -4.28 27.23
N PRO A 172 23.75 -4.67 28.21
CA PRO A 172 22.96 -5.88 28.07
C PRO A 172 22.03 -5.67 26.89
N ILE A 173 22.41 -6.18 25.72
CA ILE A 173 21.47 -6.49 24.66
C ILE A 173 20.65 -7.60 25.28
N ALA A 174 19.53 -7.20 25.91
CA ALA A 174 18.55 -8.16 26.39
C ALA A 174 18.32 -9.14 25.23
N PRO A 175 18.46 -10.46 25.46
CA PRO A 175 18.23 -11.44 24.42
C PRO A 175 16.91 -11.12 23.74
N PRO A 176 16.78 -11.23 22.41
CA PRO A 176 15.50 -11.00 21.76
C PRO A 176 14.48 -11.93 22.38
N VAL A 177 13.62 -11.37 23.24
CA VAL A 177 12.55 -12.12 23.88
C VAL A 177 11.65 -12.56 22.75
N ASN A 178 11.57 -13.88 22.52
CA ASN A 178 10.62 -14.43 21.58
C ASN A 178 9.22 -14.26 22.18
N ARG A 179 8.60 -13.10 21.93
CA ARG A 179 7.27 -12.75 22.47
C ARG A 179 6.13 -13.43 21.69
N GLY A 180 6.44 -14.34 20.77
CA GLY A 180 5.46 -15.02 19.92
C GLY A 180 4.73 -14.05 18.98
N PHE A 181 3.57 -14.49 18.48
CA PHE A 181 2.69 -13.66 17.65
C PHE A 181 2.13 -12.47 18.45
N ARG A 182 2.27 -11.25 17.91
CA ARG A 182 1.91 -9.99 18.58
C ARG A 182 0.67 -9.29 18.00
N GLY A 183 -0.03 -9.93 17.08
CA GLY A 183 -1.37 -9.51 16.65
C GLY A 183 -2.46 -9.87 17.66
N THR A 184 -3.57 -9.15 17.59
CA THR A 184 -4.80 -9.36 18.36
C THR A 184 -5.78 -10.30 17.65
N ILE A 185 -5.77 -10.30 16.32
CA ILE A 185 -6.53 -11.26 15.50
C ILE A 185 -5.64 -12.45 15.16
N LYS A 186 -6.16 -13.66 15.36
CA LYS A 186 -5.47 -14.93 15.11
C LYS A 186 -6.31 -15.79 14.18
N ASP A 187 -5.70 -16.81 13.59
CA ASP A 187 -6.43 -17.85 12.88
C ASP A 187 -7.47 -18.49 13.82
N TYR A 188 -8.73 -18.50 13.39
CA TYR A 188 -9.80 -19.18 14.10
C TYR A 188 -9.69 -20.69 13.88
N PRO A 189 -9.55 -21.51 14.94
CA PRO A 189 -9.44 -22.97 14.79
C PRO A 189 -10.70 -23.56 14.14
N GLY A 190 -10.50 -24.41 13.12
CA GLY A 190 -11.61 -25.07 12.42
C GLY A 190 -12.47 -24.15 11.56
N ALA A 191 -11.98 -22.95 11.20
CA ALA A 191 -12.67 -22.08 10.25
C ALA A 191 -12.91 -22.81 8.92
N ASP A 192 -14.16 -22.72 8.45
CA ASP A 192 -14.62 -23.32 7.20
C ASP A 192 -15.20 -22.20 6.33
N PRO A 193 -14.56 -21.87 5.20
CA PRO A 193 -15.03 -20.81 4.33
C PRO A 193 -16.48 -20.99 3.87
N LEU A 194 -16.98 -22.23 3.73
CA LEU A 194 -18.36 -22.47 3.30
C LEU A 194 -19.36 -22.08 4.39
N LYS A 195 -19.11 -22.51 5.63
CA LYS A 195 -19.94 -22.13 6.78
C LYS A 195 -19.88 -20.64 7.07
N ASP A 196 -18.71 -20.03 6.91
CA ASP A 196 -18.53 -18.61 7.11
C ASP A 196 -19.34 -17.78 6.09
N VAL A 197 -19.34 -18.18 4.81
CA VAL A 197 -20.15 -17.49 3.79
C VAL A 197 -21.65 -17.72 3.95
N GLU A 198 -22.08 -18.86 4.51
CA GLU A 198 -23.47 -19.11 4.89
C GLU A 198 -23.94 -18.14 5.97
N VAL A 199 -23.10 -17.89 6.99
CA VAL A 199 -23.37 -16.89 8.04
C VAL A 199 -23.54 -15.50 7.43
N LEU A 200 -22.60 -15.06 6.59
CA LEU A 200 -22.70 -13.76 5.90
C LEU A 200 -23.94 -13.68 5.02
N ARG A 201 -24.24 -14.74 4.26
CA ARG A 201 -25.41 -14.76 3.38
C ARG A 201 -26.71 -14.63 4.16
N LYS A 202 -26.82 -15.29 5.31
CA LYS A 202 -27.97 -15.21 6.21
C LYS A 202 -28.08 -13.83 6.85
N ALA A 203 -26.96 -13.26 7.28
CA ALA A 203 -26.92 -11.92 7.89
C ALA A 203 -27.39 -10.82 6.93
N MET A 204 -27.19 -11.00 5.62
CA MET A 204 -27.60 -10.09 4.55
C MET A 204 -28.89 -10.53 3.84
N LYS A 205 -29.76 -11.30 4.50
CA LYS A 205 -31.00 -11.81 3.88
C LYS A 205 -32.22 -11.22 4.58
N GLY A 206 -33.08 -10.55 3.81
CA GLY A 206 -34.37 -10.06 4.27
C GLY A 206 -34.38 -8.54 4.39
N PHE A 207 -35.28 -8.01 5.21
CA PHE A 207 -35.30 -6.59 5.53
C PHE A 207 -34.32 -6.31 6.66
N GLY A 208 -33.38 -5.39 6.42
CA GLY A 208 -32.28 -5.09 7.34
C GLY A 208 -31.12 -6.08 7.24
N THR A 209 -30.08 -5.80 8.01
CA THR A 209 -28.84 -6.59 8.07
C THR A 209 -28.60 -7.02 9.51
N ASP A 210 -28.05 -8.22 9.73
CA ASP A 210 -27.55 -8.63 11.04
C ASP A 210 -26.08 -8.21 11.17
N GLU A 211 -25.83 -6.96 11.55
CA GLU A 211 -24.47 -6.44 11.69
C GLU A 211 -23.69 -7.18 12.78
N GLN A 212 -24.37 -7.68 13.82
CA GLN A 212 -23.73 -8.39 14.92
C GLN A 212 -23.11 -9.71 14.43
N ALA A 213 -23.82 -10.48 13.60
CA ALA A 213 -23.28 -11.69 12.97
C ALA A 213 -22.06 -11.37 12.08
N ILE A 214 -22.09 -10.26 11.34
CA ILE A 214 -20.96 -9.81 10.51
C ILE A 214 -19.76 -9.43 11.41
N ILE A 215 -19.99 -8.69 12.50
CA ILE A 215 -18.96 -8.28 13.46
C ILE A 215 -18.30 -9.50 14.11
N ASP A 216 -19.10 -10.45 14.59
CA ASP A 216 -18.57 -11.61 15.30
C ASP A 216 -17.80 -12.55 14.37
N LEU A 217 -18.27 -12.73 13.15
CA LEU A 217 -17.54 -13.52 12.16
C LEU A 217 -16.26 -12.81 11.72
N LEU A 218 -16.36 -11.62 11.13
CA LEU A 218 -15.20 -10.95 10.53
C LEU A 218 -14.19 -10.50 11.59
N GLY A 219 -14.65 -10.11 12.77
CA GLY A 219 -13.81 -9.75 13.92
C GLY A 219 -13.14 -10.93 14.61
N SER A 220 -13.40 -12.18 14.19
CA SER A 220 -12.74 -13.38 14.72
C SER A 220 -11.97 -14.18 13.66
N ARG A 221 -11.92 -13.70 12.41
CA ARG A 221 -11.22 -14.38 11.30
C ARG A 221 -9.99 -13.60 10.89
N SER A 222 -8.87 -14.31 10.75
CA SER A 222 -7.66 -13.71 10.17
C SER A 222 -7.89 -13.32 8.71
N ASN A 223 -7.04 -12.45 8.17
CA ASN A 223 -7.14 -12.04 6.77
C ASN A 223 -7.01 -13.26 5.84
N LYS A 224 -6.13 -14.19 6.19
CA LYS A 224 -5.95 -15.48 5.51
C LYS A 224 -7.24 -16.30 5.45
N GLN A 225 -8.15 -16.15 6.41
CA GLN A 225 -9.45 -16.82 6.45
C GLN A 225 -10.57 -15.99 5.79
N ARG A 226 -10.50 -14.66 5.87
CA ARG A 226 -11.46 -13.74 5.23
C ARG A 226 -11.35 -13.74 3.70
N VAL A 227 -10.14 -13.67 3.16
CA VAL A 227 -9.93 -13.54 1.70
C VAL A 227 -10.51 -14.71 0.90
N PRO A 228 -10.37 -15.99 1.33
CA PRO A 228 -11.02 -17.10 0.65
C PRO A 228 -12.55 -17.02 0.61
N MET A 229 -13.20 -16.33 1.56
CA MET A 229 -14.67 -16.18 1.58
C MET A 229 -15.20 -15.50 0.31
N LEU A 230 -14.43 -14.61 -0.31
CA LEU A 230 -14.84 -13.92 -1.54
C LEU A 230 -15.07 -14.93 -2.67
N ARG A 231 -14.12 -15.86 -2.86
CA ARG A 231 -14.22 -16.92 -3.87
C ARG A 231 -15.31 -17.92 -3.50
N THR A 232 -15.37 -18.35 -2.24
CA THR A 232 -16.35 -19.33 -1.79
C THR A 232 -17.78 -18.81 -1.93
N PHE A 233 -18.04 -17.54 -1.58
CA PHE A 233 -19.35 -16.90 -1.74
C PHE A 233 -19.76 -16.83 -3.22
N LYS A 234 -18.80 -16.50 -4.11
CA LYS A 234 -19.02 -16.49 -5.56
C LYS A 234 -19.36 -17.86 -6.11
N THR A 235 -18.64 -18.90 -5.69
CA THR A 235 -18.89 -20.28 -6.13
C THR A 235 -20.22 -20.82 -5.58
N ALA A 236 -20.52 -20.59 -4.31
CA ALA A 236 -21.71 -21.13 -3.66
C ALA A 236 -23.01 -20.43 -4.09
N TYR A 237 -22.97 -19.12 -4.34
CA TYR A 237 -24.18 -18.32 -4.57
C TYR A 237 -24.21 -17.55 -5.89
N GLY A 238 -23.14 -17.59 -6.69
CA GLY A 238 -23.03 -16.80 -7.93
C GLY A 238 -22.93 -15.29 -7.72
N LYS A 239 -22.86 -14.82 -6.47
CA LYS A 239 -22.88 -13.40 -6.09
C LYS A 239 -21.51 -12.86 -5.69
N ASP A 240 -21.39 -11.54 -5.60
CA ASP A 240 -20.15 -10.85 -5.21
C ASP A 240 -20.28 -10.39 -3.75
N LEU A 241 -19.51 -11.02 -2.86
CA LEU A 241 -19.57 -10.75 -1.42
C LEU A 241 -19.24 -9.29 -1.09
N ILE A 242 -18.32 -8.66 -1.81
CA ILE A 242 -17.93 -7.27 -1.56
C ILE A 242 -19.08 -6.34 -1.95
N LYS A 243 -19.75 -6.60 -3.08
CA LYS A 243 -20.92 -5.82 -3.50
C LYS A 243 -22.08 -5.96 -2.53
N ASP A 244 -22.39 -7.19 -2.12
CA ASP A 244 -23.47 -7.46 -1.17
C ASP A 244 -23.19 -6.75 0.17
N LEU A 245 -21.99 -6.92 0.76
CA LEU A 245 -21.61 -6.19 1.99
C LEU A 245 -21.64 -4.67 1.81
N HIS A 246 -21.26 -4.16 0.64
CA HIS A 246 -21.28 -2.72 0.38
C HIS A 246 -22.71 -2.15 0.30
N SER A 247 -23.66 -2.90 -0.28
CA SER A 247 -25.07 -2.46 -0.36
C SER A 247 -25.80 -2.53 0.98
N GLU A 248 -25.43 -3.50 1.81
CA GLU A 248 -26.07 -3.74 3.11
C GLU A 248 -25.53 -2.79 4.20
N LEU A 249 -24.25 -2.43 4.14
CA LEU A 249 -23.60 -1.63 5.18
C LEU A 249 -23.51 -0.14 4.81
N SER A 250 -23.34 0.71 5.81
CA SER A 250 -23.14 2.16 5.61
C SER A 250 -22.07 2.79 6.51
N GLY A 251 -21.77 4.07 6.27
CA GLY A 251 -20.86 4.86 7.09
C GLY A 251 -19.45 4.28 7.23
N ASP A 252 -18.81 4.55 8.37
CA ASP A 252 -17.47 4.06 8.69
C ASP A 252 -17.44 2.57 9.02
N PHE A 253 -18.57 1.99 9.44
CA PHE A 253 -18.70 0.54 9.59
C PHE A 253 -18.49 -0.16 8.25
N ARG A 254 -19.15 0.31 7.17
CA ARG A 254 -18.89 -0.20 5.81
C ARG A 254 -17.43 -0.04 5.42
N LYS A 255 -16.83 1.13 5.64
CA LYS A 255 -15.41 1.37 5.28
C LYS A 255 -14.48 0.39 5.99
N LEU A 256 -14.72 0.15 7.28
CA LEU A 256 -13.96 -0.80 8.09
C LEU A 256 -14.09 -2.24 7.57
N VAL A 257 -15.32 -2.70 7.29
CA VAL A 257 -15.56 -4.03 6.72
C VAL A 257 -14.91 -4.16 5.34
N MET A 258 -15.01 -3.15 4.47
CA MET A 258 -14.38 -3.17 3.14
C MET A 258 -12.85 -3.21 3.23
N ALA A 259 -12.25 -2.50 4.18
CA ALA A 259 -10.81 -2.54 4.45
C ALA A 259 -10.39 -3.95 4.92
N MET A 260 -11.19 -4.55 5.80
CA MET A 260 -10.97 -5.89 6.33
C MET A 260 -11.01 -7.00 5.27
N MET A 261 -11.72 -6.82 4.16
CA MET A 261 -11.84 -7.87 3.13
C MET A 261 -10.73 -7.85 2.08
N LYS A 262 -9.81 -6.88 2.14
CA LYS A 262 -8.65 -6.77 1.25
C LYS A 262 -7.47 -7.54 1.83
N THR A 263 -6.61 -8.11 0.98
CA THR A 263 -5.28 -8.54 1.45
C THR A 263 -4.49 -7.33 1.97
N PRO A 264 -3.46 -7.52 2.83
CA PRO A 264 -2.69 -6.39 3.37
C PRO A 264 -2.12 -5.47 2.29
N ALA A 265 -1.54 -6.03 1.23
CA ALA A 265 -0.95 -5.25 0.15
C ALA A 265 -1.99 -4.60 -0.78
N GLU A 266 -3.17 -5.21 -0.98
CA GLU A 266 -4.29 -4.53 -1.66
C GLU A 266 -4.83 -3.36 -0.85
N PHE A 267 -4.89 -3.49 0.47
CA PHE A 267 -5.35 -2.41 1.34
C PHE A 267 -4.36 -1.25 1.35
N ASP A 268 -3.05 -1.53 1.48
CA ASP A 268 -2.02 -0.50 1.41
C ASP A 268 -2.00 0.18 0.03
N ALA A 269 -2.08 -0.58 -1.07
CA ALA A 269 -2.16 0.00 -2.41
C ALA A 269 -3.40 0.89 -2.60
N TYR A 270 -4.55 0.47 -2.04
CA TYR A 270 -5.78 1.25 -2.03
C TYR A 270 -5.64 2.56 -1.25
N GLU A 271 -5.03 2.52 -0.07
CA GLU A 271 -4.82 3.71 0.76
C GLU A 271 -3.82 4.67 0.12
N LEU A 272 -2.73 4.17 -0.47
CA LEU A 272 -1.76 4.97 -1.22
C LEU A 272 -2.43 5.66 -2.42
N ASN A 273 -3.18 4.91 -3.23
CA ASN A 273 -3.88 5.52 -4.37
C ASN A 273 -4.91 6.55 -3.91
N SER A 274 -5.63 6.28 -2.82
CA SER A 274 -6.61 7.21 -2.26
C SER A 274 -5.98 8.40 -1.51
N ALA A 275 -4.68 8.35 -1.23
CA ALA A 275 -3.89 9.47 -0.70
C ALA A 275 -3.33 10.36 -1.82
N ILE A 276 -3.13 9.80 -3.01
CA ILE A 276 -2.60 10.48 -4.20
C ILE A 276 -3.74 11.07 -5.04
N LYS A 277 -4.86 10.35 -5.14
CA LYS A 277 -5.97 10.71 -6.02
C LYS A 277 -6.80 11.83 -5.41
N GLY A 278 -6.92 12.95 -6.12
CA GLY A 278 -7.89 14.00 -5.83
C GLY A 278 -7.25 15.39 -5.88
N ALA A 279 -7.95 16.37 -5.31
CA ALA A 279 -7.36 17.68 -5.06
C ALA A 279 -6.57 17.61 -3.74
N GLY A 280 -5.26 17.79 -3.81
CA GLY A 280 -4.35 17.64 -2.68
C GLY A 280 -3.90 16.20 -2.45
N THR A 281 -2.87 16.05 -1.62
CA THR A 281 -2.26 14.77 -1.27
C THR A 281 -2.44 14.53 0.22
N ASP A 282 -2.64 13.28 0.65
CA ASP A 282 -2.57 12.90 2.07
C ASP A 282 -1.14 12.42 2.36
N GLU A 283 -0.23 13.38 2.56
CA GLU A 283 1.19 13.10 2.82
C GLU A 283 1.35 12.24 4.07
N ALA A 284 0.51 12.44 5.07
CA ALA A 284 0.54 11.67 6.31
C ALA A 284 0.26 10.18 6.05
N CYS A 285 -0.65 9.83 5.15
CA CYS A 285 -0.90 8.45 4.74
C CYS A 285 0.29 7.86 3.97
N LEU A 286 0.86 8.61 3.01
CA LEU A 286 2.04 8.19 2.24
C LEU A 286 3.23 7.87 3.17
N ILE A 287 3.51 8.80 4.08
CA ILE A 287 4.58 8.67 5.07
C ILE A 287 4.35 7.46 5.97
N GLU A 288 3.13 7.26 6.47
CA GLU A 288 2.79 6.15 7.38
C GLU A 288 3.06 4.79 6.74
N ILE A 289 2.57 4.57 5.52
CA ILE A 289 2.72 3.28 4.84
C ILE A 289 4.20 3.10 4.46
N LEU A 290 4.77 4.03 3.71
CA LEU A 290 6.10 3.85 3.12
C LEU A 290 7.23 3.80 4.15
N SER A 291 7.08 4.43 5.33
CA SER A 291 8.10 4.37 6.39
C SER A 291 7.97 3.15 7.31
N SER A 292 6.81 2.48 7.35
CA SER A 292 6.55 1.40 8.31
C SER A 292 6.62 0.01 7.70
N ARG A 293 6.36 -0.14 6.40
CA ARG A 293 6.40 -1.42 5.69
C ARG A 293 7.82 -1.91 5.45
N SER A 294 7.99 -3.21 5.48
CA SER A 294 9.21 -3.91 5.12
C SER A 294 9.42 -3.92 3.61
N ASN A 295 10.66 -4.19 3.19
CA ASN A 295 11.01 -4.26 1.78
C ASN A 295 10.18 -5.32 1.01
N ALA A 296 9.82 -6.43 1.66
CA ALA A 296 8.97 -7.46 1.04
C ALA A 296 7.54 -6.95 0.83
N GLU A 297 6.97 -6.27 1.84
CA GLU A 297 5.65 -5.65 1.75
C GLU A 297 5.63 -4.55 0.67
N ILE A 298 6.64 -3.67 0.60
CA ILE A 298 6.73 -2.62 -0.42
C ILE A 298 6.80 -3.21 -1.85
N LYS A 299 7.56 -4.29 -2.05
CA LYS A 299 7.62 -4.98 -3.35
C LYS A 299 6.25 -5.50 -3.78
N GLU A 300 5.51 -6.09 -2.84
CA GLU A 300 4.18 -6.61 -3.12
C GLU A 300 3.16 -5.48 -3.35
N ILE A 301 3.22 -4.41 -2.57
CA ILE A 301 2.42 -3.19 -2.79
C ILE A 301 2.64 -2.65 -4.19
N ASN A 302 3.90 -2.52 -4.65
CA ASN A 302 4.21 -2.04 -6.00
C ASN A 302 3.60 -2.92 -7.08
N ARG A 303 3.69 -4.25 -6.92
CA ARG A 303 3.10 -5.22 -7.85
C ARG A 303 1.59 -5.04 -7.95
N ILE A 304 0.91 -4.99 -6.80
CA ILE A 304 -0.55 -4.84 -6.73
C ILE A 304 -1.00 -3.48 -7.24
N TYR A 305 -0.30 -2.40 -6.85
CA TYR A 305 -0.60 -1.03 -7.29
C TYR A 305 -0.53 -0.92 -8.81
N LYS A 306 0.57 -1.39 -9.42
CA LYS A 306 0.74 -1.38 -10.88
C LYS A 306 -0.36 -2.19 -11.57
N HIS A 307 -0.72 -3.35 -11.02
CA HIS A 307 -1.78 -4.17 -11.57
C HIS A 307 -3.15 -3.50 -11.48
N ALA A 308 -3.50 -2.91 -10.34
CA ALA A 308 -4.80 -2.34 -10.05
C ALA A 308 -5.03 -0.98 -10.75
N TYR A 309 -4.02 -0.12 -10.80
CA TYR A 309 -4.14 1.26 -11.26
C TYR A 309 -3.48 1.54 -12.61
N LYS A 310 -2.84 0.53 -13.21
CA LYS A 310 -2.16 0.61 -14.52
C LYS A 310 -1.11 1.73 -14.58
N LYS A 311 -0.60 2.15 -13.42
CA LYS A 311 0.44 3.17 -13.21
C LYS A 311 1.35 2.67 -12.10
N SER A 312 2.66 2.90 -12.19
CA SER A 312 3.56 2.53 -11.09
C SER A 312 3.31 3.44 -9.87
N LEU A 313 3.58 2.93 -8.67
CA LEU A 313 3.48 3.74 -7.45
C LEU A 313 4.48 4.91 -7.48
N GLU A 314 5.68 4.69 -8.02
CA GLU A 314 6.70 5.73 -8.21
C GLU A 314 6.19 6.86 -9.11
N ASP A 315 5.61 6.53 -10.27
CA ASP A 315 5.05 7.54 -11.19
C ASP A 315 3.87 8.29 -10.55
N ALA A 316 3.09 7.61 -9.70
CA ALA A 316 1.99 8.22 -8.97
C ALA A 316 2.52 9.23 -7.95
N ILE A 317 3.46 8.83 -7.10
CA ILE A 317 4.12 9.71 -6.12
C ILE A 317 4.82 10.88 -6.83
N SER A 318 5.51 10.61 -7.93
CA SER A 318 6.28 11.62 -8.66
C SER A 318 5.40 12.73 -9.23
N GLY A 319 4.17 12.39 -9.65
CA GLY A 319 3.19 13.34 -10.17
C GLY A 319 2.54 14.23 -9.12
N ASP A 320 2.34 13.72 -7.90
CA ASP A 320 1.56 14.39 -6.84
C ASP A 320 2.41 14.97 -5.70
N THR A 321 3.73 14.82 -5.77
CA THR A 321 4.66 15.36 -4.78
C THR A 321 5.84 16.07 -5.43
N SER A 322 6.54 16.92 -4.67
CA SER A 322 7.67 17.70 -5.19
C SER A 322 8.86 17.76 -4.24
N GLY A 323 9.96 18.32 -4.74
CA GLY A 323 11.17 18.61 -3.96
C GLY A 323 11.81 17.38 -3.29
N HIS A 324 12.39 17.62 -2.11
CA HIS A 324 13.04 16.58 -1.30
C HIS A 324 12.06 15.56 -0.74
N PHE A 325 10.83 15.99 -0.47
CA PHE A 325 9.77 15.09 0.01
C PHE A 325 9.44 14.01 -1.02
N ARG A 326 9.28 14.37 -2.30
CA ARG A 326 9.15 13.40 -3.40
C ARG A 326 10.29 12.40 -3.42
N ARG A 327 11.53 12.88 -3.31
CA ARG A 327 12.73 12.00 -3.33
C ARG A 327 12.73 11.01 -2.17
N LEU A 328 12.31 11.45 -0.98
CA LEU A 328 12.17 10.57 0.18
C LEU A 328 11.14 9.46 -0.10
N LEU A 329 9.93 9.82 -0.56
CA LEU A 329 8.87 8.85 -0.82
C LEU A 329 9.24 7.86 -1.93
N ILE A 330 9.86 8.32 -3.03
CA ILE A 330 10.36 7.44 -4.10
C ILE A 330 11.38 6.45 -3.52
N SER A 331 12.32 6.93 -2.70
CA SER A 331 13.35 6.09 -2.07
C SER A 331 12.75 4.99 -1.19
N LEU A 332 11.72 5.33 -0.41
CA LEU A 332 10.99 4.36 0.42
C LEU A 332 10.19 3.37 -0.43
N SER A 333 9.61 3.83 -1.54
CA SER A 333 8.78 2.98 -2.42
C SER A 333 9.58 1.95 -3.23
N GLN A 334 10.90 2.10 -3.38
CA GLN A 334 11.71 1.18 -4.19
C GLN A 334 12.20 -0.06 -3.43
N ALA A 335 11.89 -0.19 -2.13
CA ALA A 335 12.20 -1.33 -1.25
C ALA A 335 13.69 -1.74 -1.11
N LEU A 336 14.60 -1.20 -1.91
CA LEU A 336 16.04 -1.34 -1.81
C LEU A 336 16.57 -0.19 -2.67
N TYR A 337 17.20 0.78 -2.04
CA TYR A 337 17.94 1.79 -2.78
C TYR A 337 19.09 1.01 -3.45
N ALA A 338 18.96 0.72 -4.74
CA ALA A 338 20.12 0.46 -5.58
C ALA A 338 20.91 1.77 -5.59
N ALA A 339 21.74 1.96 -4.56
CA ALA A 339 22.56 3.14 -4.40
C ALA A 339 23.71 3.06 -5.40
N GLY A 340 23.46 3.58 -6.60
CA GLY A 340 24.46 3.87 -7.62
C GLY A 340 23.70 4.30 -8.88
N GLU A 341 23.90 5.47 -9.49
CA GLU A 341 24.99 6.42 -9.41
C GLU A 341 24.49 7.84 -9.82
N ASN A 342 25.25 8.87 -9.43
CA ASN A 342 25.39 10.17 -10.12
C ASN A 342 24.48 11.38 -9.87
N LYS A 343 23.73 11.50 -8.77
CA LYS A 343 23.24 12.83 -8.31
C LYS A 343 23.25 13.02 -6.78
N LEU A 344 24.44 13.00 -6.18
CA LEU A 344 24.63 13.56 -4.83
C LEU A 344 24.72 15.08 -4.92
N GLY A 345 23.60 15.76 -4.69
CA GLY A 345 23.59 17.19 -4.43
C GLY A 345 22.57 17.44 -3.34
N THR A 346 23.02 17.93 -2.17
CA THR A 346 22.31 18.21 -0.88
C THR A 346 22.50 17.17 0.25
N ASP A 347 22.53 17.64 1.50
CA ASP A 347 22.71 16.82 2.70
C ASP A 347 21.46 15.97 3.02
N GLU A 348 20.29 16.44 2.64
CA GLU A 348 19.00 15.74 2.70
C GLU A 348 19.03 14.47 1.84
N SER A 349 19.71 14.52 0.68
CA SER A 349 19.87 13.36 -0.20
C SER A 349 20.81 12.31 0.40
N LYS A 350 21.83 12.73 1.18
CA LYS A 350 22.69 11.80 1.94
C LYS A 350 21.93 11.17 3.10
N PHE A 351 21.11 11.95 3.80
CA PHE A 351 20.29 11.45 4.91
C PHE A 351 19.29 10.40 4.45
N ASN A 352 18.60 10.64 3.31
CA ASN A 352 17.74 9.66 2.65
C ASN A 352 18.52 8.38 2.31
N ALA A 353 19.71 8.51 1.73
CA ALA A 353 20.53 7.35 1.37
C ALA A 353 20.92 6.50 2.58
N ILE A 354 21.26 7.12 3.71
CA ILE A 354 21.63 6.40 4.94
C ILE A 354 20.40 5.72 5.55
N LEU A 355 19.30 6.45 5.73
CA LEU A 355 18.11 5.92 6.40
C LEU A 355 17.41 4.83 5.60
N CYS A 356 17.41 4.92 4.28
CA CYS A 356 16.72 3.96 3.42
C CYS A 356 17.58 2.75 3.03
N ALA A 357 18.92 2.83 3.13
CA ALA A 357 19.82 1.75 2.70
C ALA A 357 20.41 0.90 3.83
N ARG A 358 20.19 1.26 5.10
CA ARG A 358 20.78 0.56 6.25
C ARG A 358 19.73 -0.24 7.01
N SER A 359 20.17 -1.32 7.67
CA SER A 359 19.27 -2.16 8.47
C SER A 359 18.79 -1.42 9.72
N LYS A 360 17.57 -1.72 10.20
CA LYS A 360 17.03 -1.12 11.43
C LYS A 360 17.97 -1.25 12.65
N PRO A 361 18.63 -2.40 12.91
CA PRO A 361 19.60 -2.51 14.01
C PRO A 361 20.80 -1.57 13.85
N HIS A 362 21.36 -1.46 12.64
CA HIS A 362 22.46 -0.53 12.37
C HIS A 362 22.03 0.91 12.61
N LEU A 363 20.87 1.32 12.09
CA LEU A 363 20.37 2.68 12.26
C LEU A 363 20.05 3.02 13.72
N ARG A 364 19.56 2.06 14.51
CA ARG A 364 19.38 2.25 15.95
C ARG A 364 20.72 2.51 16.67
N ALA A 365 21.77 1.77 16.31
CA ALA A 365 23.11 2.02 16.84
C ALA A 365 23.62 3.40 16.41
N VAL A 366 23.46 3.76 15.14
CA VAL A 366 23.83 5.11 14.64
C VAL A 366 23.11 6.21 15.40
N PHE A 367 21.81 6.05 15.71
CA PHE A 367 21.07 7.06 16.48
C PHE A 367 21.55 7.18 17.93
N LEU A 368 21.96 6.06 18.54
CA LEU A 368 22.54 6.07 19.88
C LEU A 368 23.90 6.79 19.87
N GLU A 369 24.78 6.45 18.93
CA GLU A 369 26.08 7.11 18.78
C GLU A 369 25.94 8.60 18.45
N TYR A 370 24.98 8.95 17.59
CA TYR A 370 24.65 10.36 17.29
C TYR A 370 24.29 11.13 18.56
N GLN A 371 23.46 10.55 19.42
CA GLN A 371 23.08 11.18 20.69
C GLN A 371 24.30 11.36 21.62
N GLN A 372 25.19 10.38 21.68
CA GLN A 372 26.42 10.45 22.50
C GLN A 372 27.38 11.53 22.01
N MET A 373 27.59 11.63 20.69
CA MET A 373 28.51 12.60 20.09
C MET A 373 27.95 14.03 20.10
N CYS A 374 26.67 14.20 19.81
CA CYS A 374 26.06 15.51 19.58
C CYS A 374 25.28 16.03 20.81
N GLY A 375 25.08 15.22 21.84
CA GLY A 375 24.28 15.57 23.02
C GLY A 375 22.81 15.82 22.72
N ARG A 376 22.29 15.30 21.59
CA ARG A 376 20.94 15.57 21.11
C ARG A 376 20.38 14.39 20.32
N ASP A 377 19.09 14.12 20.51
CA ASP A 377 18.34 13.14 19.72
C ASP A 377 18.27 13.55 18.25
N ILE A 378 18.44 12.58 17.34
CA ILE A 378 18.39 12.83 15.89
C ILE A 378 17.07 13.50 15.44
N GLU A 379 15.95 13.19 16.10
CA GLU A 379 14.65 13.82 15.85
C GLU A 379 14.67 15.33 16.10
N LYS A 380 15.35 15.78 17.17
CA LYS A 380 15.46 17.21 17.48
C LYS A 380 16.35 17.94 16.48
N SER A 381 17.33 17.26 15.89
CA SER A 381 18.14 17.83 14.81
C SER A 381 17.34 17.92 13.52
N ILE A 382 16.59 16.87 13.16
CA ILE A 382 15.67 16.91 12.00
C ILE A 382 14.69 18.08 12.11
N GLY A 383 14.04 18.25 13.27
CA GLY A 383 13.09 19.35 13.47
C GLY A 383 13.71 20.76 13.55
N ARG A 384 15.04 20.89 13.54
CA ARG A 384 15.73 22.18 13.45
C ARG A 384 16.22 22.48 12.03
N GLU A 385 16.63 21.44 11.30
CA GLU A 385 17.24 21.57 9.98
C GLU A 385 16.23 21.40 8.84
N MET A 386 15.06 20.81 9.11
CA MET A 386 14.04 20.52 8.11
C MET A 386 12.70 21.12 8.51
N SER A 387 11.81 21.29 7.54
CA SER A 387 10.45 21.76 7.78
C SER A 387 9.43 21.04 6.87
N GLY A 388 8.15 21.21 7.18
CA GLY A 388 7.03 20.73 6.35
C GLY A 388 6.96 19.21 6.22
N ASP A 389 6.60 18.73 5.03
CA ASP A 389 6.39 17.30 4.78
C ASP A 389 7.70 16.50 4.79
N LEU A 390 8.82 17.14 4.43
CA LEU A 390 10.12 16.50 4.53
C LEU A 390 10.47 16.19 6.00
N GLU A 391 10.31 17.18 6.88
CA GLU A 391 10.52 16.98 8.32
C GLU A 391 9.61 15.87 8.86
N SER A 392 8.31 15.95 8.53
CA SER A 392 7.31 14.97 8.95
C SER A 392 7.64 13.55 8.48
N GLY A 393 8.07 13.42 7.21
CA GLY A 393 8.49 12.16 6.62
C GLY A 393 9.73 11.58 7.30
N MET A 394 10.76 12.41 7.51
CA MET A 394 12.00 11.98 8.15
C MET A 394 11.81 11.58 9.61
N LEU A 395 11.02 12.35 10.36
CA LEU A 395 10.66 12.00 11.74
C LEU A 395 9.89 10.67 11.80
N ALA A 396 8.98 10.42 10.86
CA ALA A 396 8.27 9.14 10.81
C ALA A 396 9.22 7.97 10.53
N VAL A 397 10.15 8.11 9.58
CA VAL A 397 11.17 7.08 9.29
C VAL A 397 11.99 6.78 10.55
N VAL A 398 12.51 7.81 11.23
CA VAL A 398 13.27 7.64 12.48
C VAL A 398 12.44 6.96 13.56
N LYS A 399 11.21 7.41 13.80
CA LYS A 399 10.31 6.80 14.79
C LYS A 399 10.01 5.34 14.47
N CYS A 400 9.72 5.01 13.20
CA CYS A 400 9.50 3.64 12.74
C CYS A 400 10.75 2.77 12.93
N ILE A 401 11.96 3.29 12.69
CA ILE A 401 13.20 2.58 12.94
C ILE A 401 13.38 2.33 14.44
N LYS A 402 13.20 3.35 15.29
CA LYS A 402 13.37 3.23 16.74
C LYS A 402 12.34 2.28 17.37
N ASN A 403 11.06 2.53 17.17
CA ASN A 403 9.97 1.77 17.76
C ASN A 403 8.68 1.94 16.90
N THR A 404 8.46 1.00 15.97
CA THR A 404 7.29 1.01 15.08
C THR A 404 5.95 0.94 15.86
N PRO A 405 5.79 0.09 16.91
CA PRO A 405 4.59 0.12 17.74
C PRO A 405 4.31 1.48 18.38
N ALA A 406 5.33 2.16 18.94
CA ALA A 406 5.16 3.49 19.52
C ALA A 406 4.76 4.56 18.49
N TYR A 407 5.29 4.47 17.26
CA TYR A 407 4.87 5.33 16.16
C TYR A 407 3.36 5.18 15.86
N PHE A 408 2.87 3.94 15.74
CA PHE A 408 1.45 3.70 15.51
C PHE A 408 0.58 4.10 16.71
N ALA A 409 1.07 3.92 17.95
CA ALA A 409 0.38 4.39 19.14
C ALA A 409 0.20 5.92 19.12
N GLU A 410 1.25 6.67 18.76
CA GLU A 410 1.16 8.12 18.56
C GLU A 410 0.18 8.52 17.47
N ARG A 411 0.17 7.80 16.35
CA ARG A 411 -0.78 8.08 15.25
C ARG A 411 -2.22 7.81 15.64
N LEU A 412 -2.50 6.72 16.36
CA LEU A 412 -3.82 6.42 16.90
C LEU A 412 -4.26 7.50 17.90
N TYR A 413 -3.37 7.94 18.79
CA TYR A 413 -3.67 9.04 19.71
C TYR A 413 -3.99 10.33 18.96
N LYS A 414 -3.18 10.70 17.97
CA LYS A 414 -3.43 11.87 17.12
C LYS A 414 -4.71 11.77 16.29
N ALA A 415 -5.18 10.57 15.98
CA ALA A 415 -6.41 10.36 15.22
C ALA A 415 -7.67 10.52 16.06
N MET A 416 -7.61 10.31 17.38
CA MET A 416 -8.75 10.38 18.30
C MET A 416 -8.69 11.57 19.27
N ARG A 417 -7.56 12.29 19.36
CA ARG A 417 -7.46 13.46 20.24
C ARG A 417 -8.25 14.65 19.67
N GLY A 418 -9.00 15.32 20.54
CA GLY A 418 -9.71 16.56 20.21
C GLY A 418 -11.15 16.31 19.78
N ALA A 419 -11.74 17.26 19.05
CA ALA A 419 -13.11 17.14 18.56
C ALA A 419 -13.13 16.29 17.27
N GLY A 420 -13.91 15.21 17.31
CA GLY A 420 -14.06 14.28 16.18
C GLY A 420 -12.88 13.33 16.00
N THR A 421 -13.03 12.43 15.03
CA THR A 421 -12.09 11.33 14.79
C THR A 421 -11.58 11.37 13.36
N LYS A 422 -10.29 11.08 13.16
CA LYS A 422 -9.72 10.84 11.83
C LYS A 422 -9.96 9.38 11.43
N ASP A 423 -11.22 9.02 11.18
CA ASP A 423 -11.67 7.62 10.99
C ASP A 423 -10.88 6.85 9.94
N ARG A 424 -10.50 7.51 8.83
CA ARG A 424 -9.67 6.86 7.81
C ARG A 424 -8.31 6.39 8.35
N THR A 425 -7.67 7.21 9.19
CA THR A 425 -6.41 6.83 9.85
C THR A 425 -6.66 5.75 10.92
N LEU A 426 -7.73 5.89 11.71
CA LEU A 426 -8.09 4.89 12.72
C LEU A 426 -8.32 3.51 12.09
N ILE A 427 -9.17 3.43 11.06
CA ILE A 427 -9.45 2.21 10.30
C ILE A 427 -8.16 1.64 9.71
N ARG A 428 -7.35 2.46 9.04
CA ARG A 428 -6.12 1.99 8.38
C ARG A 428 -5.15 1.34 9.36
N ILE A 429 -4.91 1.96 10.51
CA ILE A 429 -3.99 1.42 11.52
C ILE A 429 -4.61 0.18 12.19
N MET A 430 -5.88 0.26 12.61
CA MET A 430 -6.53 -0.86 13.30
C MET A 430 -6.59 -2.12 12.43
N VAL A 431 -6.86 -1.99 11.13
CA VAL A 431 -6.86 -3.12 10.20
C VAL A 431 -5.44 -3.59 9.92
N SER A 432 -4.54 -2.71 9.46
CA SER A 432 -3.21 -3.14 9.00
C SER A 432 -2.29 -3.66 10.11
N ARG A 433 -2.55 -3.33 11.38
CA ARG A 433 -1.72 -3.76 12.51
C ARG A 433 -2.34 -4.87 13.36
N SER A 434 -3.64 -5.18 13.16
CA SER A 434 -4.39 -6.18 13.95
C SER A 434 -3.75 -7.58 13.97
N GLU A 435 -3.06 -7.97 12.90
CA GLU A 435 -2.41 -9.28 12.75
C GLU A 435 -0.87 -9.19 12.82
N VAL A 436 -0.31 -8.04 13.24
CA VAL A 436 1.14 -7.78 13.24
C VAL A 436 1.66 -7.53 14.65
N ASP A 437 1.33 -6.39 15.23
CA ASP A 437 1.93 -5.87 16.46
C ASP A 437 0.95 -5.08 17.34
N MET A 438 -0.37 -5.25 17.13
CA MET A 438 -1.40 -4.54 17.90
C MET A 438 -1.25 -4.69 19.42
N LEU A 439 -0.75 -5.83 19.92
CA LEU A 439 -0.47 -6.01 21.35
C LEU A 439 0.68 -5.12 21.83
N ASP A 440 1.71 -4.89 21.02
CA ASP A 440 2.81 -3.98 21.36
C ASP A 440 2.38 -2.51 21.22
N ILE A 441 1.54 -2.20 20.22
CA ILE A 441 0.96 -0.86 20.05
C ILE A 441 0.16 -0.47 21.28
N ARG A 442 -0.69 -1.37 21.79
CA ARG A 442 -1.47 -1.17 23.02
C ARG A 442 -0.58 -0.86 24.23
N GLN A 443 0.48 -1.64 24.42
CA GLN A 443 1.44 -1.42 25.51
C GLN A 443 2.12 -0.05 25.41
N GLU A 444 2.61 0.34 24.23
CA GLU A 444 3.19 1.67 24.03
C GLU A 444 2.13 2.78 24.17
N TYR A 445 0.88 2.52 23.83
CA TYR A 445 -0.22 3.46 24.00
C TYR A 445 -0.48 3.79 25.48
N VAL A 446 -0.64 2.76 26.32
CA VAL A 446 -0.83 2.94 27.77
C VAL A 446 0.38 3.64 28.38
N LYS A 447 1.59 3.18 28.04
CA LYS A 447 2.84 3.77 28.52
C LYS A 447 2.96 5.26 28.19
N ASN A 448 2.56 5.68 27.00
CA ASN A 448 2.77 7.05 26.53
C ASN A 448 1.60 8.00 26.87
N TYR A 449 0.39 7.48 27.08
CA TYR A 449 -0.82 8.31 27.25
C TYR A 449 -1.62 8.05 28.53
N GLY A 450 -1.22 7.06 29.35
CA GLY A 450 -1.87 6.76 30.63
C GLY A 450 -3.31 6.24 30.53
N LYS A 451 -3.78 5.92 29.31
CA LYS A 451 -5.14 5.43 29.02
C LYS A 451 -5.03 4.27 28.02
N SER A 452 -5.84 3.22 28.18
CA SER A 452 -5.84 2.11 27.23
C SER A 452 -6.39 2.51 25.87
N LEU A 453 -5.82 1.93 24.80
CA LEU A 453 -6.29 2.14 23.43
C LEU A 453 -7.77 1.74 23.30
N TYR A 454 -8.15 0.63 23.94
CA TYR A 454 -9.53 0.15 24.01
C TYR A 454 -10.48 1.22 24.57
N THR A 455 -10.15 1.82 25.70
CA THR A 455 -10.99 2.84 26.35
C THR A 455 -11.06 4.11 25.51
N HIS A 456 -9.99 4.47 24.80
CA HIS A 456 -10.02 5.63 23.91
C HIS A 456 -10.96 5.38 22.73
N ILE A 457 -10.81 4.26 22.03
CA ILE A 457 -11.70 3.87 20.91
C ILE A 457 -13.16 3.81 21.40
N SER A 458 -13.41 3.23 22.57
CA SER A 458 -14.77 3.06 23.09
C SER A 458 -15.48 4.38 23.38
N GLY A 459 -14.72 5.41 23.80
CA GLY A 459 -15.24 6.75 24.06
C GLY A 459 -15.32 7.65 22.82
N ASP A 460 -14.51 7.38 21.80
CA ASP A 460 -14.42 8.22 20.59
C ASP A 460 -15.29 7.72 19.43
N THR A 461 -15.74 6.46 19.49
CA THR A 461 -16.53 5.82 18.43
C THR A 461 -17.85 5.25 18.95
N SER A 462 -18.78 4.95 18.04
CA SER A 462 -20.12 4.43 18.39
C SER A 462 -20.61 3.33 17.43
N GLY A 463 -21.75 2.71 17.78
CA GLY A 463 -22.42 1.72 16.95
C GLY A 463 -21.58 0.48 16.61
N ASP A 464 -21.90 -0.14 15.47
CA ASP A 464 -21.22 -1.36 15.00
C ASP A 464 -19.78 -1.11 14.56
N TYR A 465 -19.49 0.12 14.13
CA TYR A 465 -18.14 0.60 13.88
C TYR A 465 -17.26 0.46 15.14
N LYS A 466 -17.71 0.96 16.29
CA LYS A 466 -17.02 0.76 17.56
C LYS A 466 -16.83 -0.71 17.88
N LYS A 467 -17.90 -1.51 17.82
CA LYS A 467 -17.85 -2.93 18.21
C LYS A 467 -16.77 -3.68 17.41
N LEU A 468 -16.70 -3.45 16.11
CA LEU A 468 -15.70 -4.09 15.25
C LEU A 468 -14.29 -3.56 15.49
N LEU A 469 -14.11 -2.25 15.71
CA LEU A 469 -12.80 -1.70 16.09
C LEU A 469 -12.28 -2.31 17.40
N LEU A 470 -13.17 -2.53 18.38
CA LEU A 470 -12.81 -3.13 19.65
C LEU A 470 -12.45 -4.62 19.48
N LYS A 471 -13.06 -5.36 18.54
CA LYS A 471 -12.60 -6.71 18.17
C LYS A 471 -11.17 -6.68 17.63
N LEU A 472 -10.85 -5.73 16.73
CA LEU A 472 -9.48 -5.54 16.21
C LEU A 472 -8.50 -5.09 17.30
N CYS A 473 -8.93 -4.29 18.27
CA CYS A 473 -8.11 -3.87 19.41
C CYS A 473 -7.83 -5.03 20.38
N GLY A 474 -8.76 -5.97 20.54
CA GLY A 474 -8.71 -6.99 21.59
C GLY A 474 -9.28 -6.46 22.92
N GLY A 475 -8.82 -6.99 24.05
CA GLY A 475 -9.32 -6.61 25.38
C GLY A 475 -8.86 -5.23 25.85
N SER A 476 -9.36 -4.79 27.01
CA SER A 476 -8.73 -3.68 27.74
C SER A 476 -7.44 -4.14 28.42
N ASP A 477 -6.47 -3.25 28.46
CA ASP A 477 -5.18 -3.34 29.15
C ASP A 477 -5.09 -2.31 30.29
#